data_AF-K0C978-F1
#
_entry.id   AF-K0C978-F1
#
_cell.length_a   1.000
_cell.length_b   1.000
_cell.length_c   1.000
_cell.angle_alpha   90.00
_cell.angle_beta   90.00
_cell.angle_gamma   90.00
#
_symmetry.space_group_name_H-M   'P 1'
#
loop_
_entity.id
_entity.type
_entity.pdbx_description
1 polymer ?
#
loop_
_entity_poly.entity_id
_entity_poly.type
_entity_poly.pdbx_seq_one_letter_code
_entity_poly.pdbx_strand_id
1 'polypeptide(L)' 'MIGNGFAWGRTGYTIMEEGELDRATWQLKVSHYLVAEPSGRTVPGHFTLEQAKKWIEERESGADSG' A
#
# COMPACT_ATOMS: atom_id res chain seq x y z
N MET A 1 4.76 6.73 -10.59
CA MET A 1 4.57 7.99 -9.82
C MET A 1 3.78 7.64 -8.59
N ILE A 2 4.21 8.09 -7.41
CA ILE A 2 3.45 7.89 -6.18
C ILE A 2 2.41 9.01 -6.05
N GLY A 3 1.15 8.63 -5.89
CA GLY A 3 0.04 9.54 -5.69
C GLY A 3 -0.16 9.87 -4.23
N ASN A 4 -1.08 9.13 -3.61
CA ASN A 4 -1.33 9.22 -2.18
C ASN A 4 -0.73 8.03 -1.43
N GLY A 5 -0.40 8.25 -0.17
CA GLY A 5 -0.11 7.21 0.80
C GLY A 5 -1.01 7.36 2.02
N PHE A 6 -1.50 6.26 2.57
CA PHE A 6 -2.31 6.26 3.79
C PHE A 6 -1.95 5.10 4.70
N ALA A 7 -2.04 5.35 6.01
CA ALA A 7 -1.79 4.34 7.01
C ALA A 7 -2.88 3.25 6.99
N TRP A 8 -2.49 2.01 7.23
CA TRP A 8 -3.42 0.89 7.39
C TRP A 8 -2.90 -0.08 8.46
N GLY A 9 -3.84 -0.76 9.13
CA GLY A 9 -3.53 -1.59 10.29
C GLY A 9 -3.22 -0.78 11.55
N ARG A 10 -2.63 -1.44 12.53
CA ARG A 10 -2.33 -0.91 13.87
C ARG A 10 -0.85 -0.61 14.09
N THR A 11 0.04 -1.18 13.29
CA THR A 11 1.48 -1.19 13.54
C THR A 11 2.27 -0.21 12.67
N GLY A 12 1.59 0.62 11.87
CA GLY A 12 2.22 1.72 11.12
C GLY A 12 2.59 1.36 9.67
N TYR A 13 1.94 0.35 9.08
CA TYR A 13 2.07 0.11 7.63
C TYR A 13 1.43 1.24 6.82
N THR A 14 1.99 1.50 5.64
CA THR A 14 1.46 2.48 4.70
C THR A 14 1.14 1.82 3.36
N ILE A 15 -0.06 2.06 2.83
CA ILE A 15 -0.45 1.67 1.47
C ILE A 15 -0.27 2.90 0.58
N MET A 16 0.40 2.74 -0.56
CA MET A 16 0.69 3.83 -1.50
C MET A 16 0.09 3.52 -2.87
N GLU A 17 -0.53 4.52 -3.49
CA GLU A 17 -0.97 4.50 -4.87
C GLU A 17 0.23 4.68 -5.79
N GLU A 18 0.44 3.74 -6.71
CA GLU A 18 1.38 3.90 -7.81
C GLU A 18 0.69 3.80 -9.16
N GLY A 19 1.04 4.74 -10.05
CA GLY A 19 0.55 4.73 -11.41
C GLY A 19 1.20 5.79 -12.28
N GLU A 20 0.45 6.17 -13.30
CA GLU A 20 0.88 7.08 -14.34
C GLU A 20 -0.03 8.32 -14.39
N LEU A 21 0.55 9.46 -14.76
CA LEU A 21 -0.22 10.66 -15.01
C LEU A 21 -0.97 10.51 -16.33
N ASP A 22 -2.30 10.59 -16.28
CA ASP A 22 -3.11 10.73 -17.48
C ASP A 22 -2.93 12.15 -18.03
N ARG A 23 -2.36 12.27 -19.23
CA ARG A 23 -2.04 13.57 -19.85
C ARG A 23 -3.27 14.32 -20.36
N ALA A 24 -4.40 13.65 -20.54
CA ALA A 24 -5.63 14.30 -20.99
C ALA A 24 -6.37 14.95 -19.83
N THR A 25 -6.38 14.31 -18.67
CA THR A 25 -7.12 14.75 -17.48
C THR A 25 -6.23 15.39 -16.42
N TRP A 26 -4.91 15.21 -16.52
CA TRP A 26 -3.91 15.56 -15.51
C TRP A 26 -4.12 14.89 -14.15
N GLN A 27 -4.92 13.82 -14.12
CA GLN A 27 -5.16 13.03 -12.93
C GLN A 27 -4.22 11.82 -12.88
N LEU A 28 -3.94 11.35 -11.67
CA LEU A 28 -3.24 10.10 -11.50
C LEU A 28 -4.16 8.93 -11.86
N LYS A 29 -3.73 8.10 -12.81
CA LYS A 29 -4.33 6.80 -13.09
C LYS A 29 -3.59 5.74 -12.29
N VAL A 30 -4.16 5.37 -11.14
CA VAL A 30 -3.63 4.32 -10.28
C VAL A 30 -3.62 2.98 -11.04
N SER A 31 -2.45 2.34 -11.09
CA SER A 31 -2.28 1.05 -11.75
C SER A 31 -2.22 -0.09 -10.73
N HIS A 32 -1.60 0.16 -9.59
CA HIS A 32 -1.51 -0.78 -8.48
C HIS A 32 -1.18 -0.04 -7.18
N TYR A 33 -1.08 -0.81 -6.10
CA TYR A 33 -0.70 -0.33 -4.78
C TYR A 33 0.59 -0.99 -4.32
N LEU A 34 1.37 -0.24 -3.56
CA LEU A 34 2.55 -0.71 -2.84
C LEU A 34 2.25 -0.71 -1.35
N VAL A 35 2.93 -1.59 -0.62
CA VAL A 35 2.90 -1.59 0.85
C VAL A 35 4.28 -1.23 1.36
N ALA A 36 4.35 -0.28 2.30
CA ALA A 36 5.55 0.00 3.06
C ALA A 36 5.38 -0.48 4.50
N GLU A 37 6.40 -1.17 4.99
CA GLU A 37 6.53 -1.58 6.38
C GLU A 37 6.72 -0.36 7.30
N PRO A 38 6.50 -0.49 8.62
CA PRO A 38 6.73 0.60 9.58
C PRO A 38 8.18 1.13 9.56
N SER A 39 9.12 0.33 9.07
CA SER A 39 10.52 0.72 8.84
C SER A 39 10.70 1.69 7.66
N GLY A 40 9.65 1.95 6.89
CA GLY A 40 9.66 2.73 5.64
C GLY A 40 10.10 1.92 4.41
N ARG A 41 10.42 0.63 4.56
CA ARG A 41 10.80 -0.22 3.43
C ARG A 41 9.58 -0.70 2.67
N THR A 42 9.62 -0.60 1.35
CA THR A 42 8.59 -1.18 0.48
C THR A 42 8.70 -2.69 0.45
N VAL A 43 7.57 -3.34 0.67
CA VAL A 43 7.39 -4.78 0.47
C VAL A 43 7.46 -5.08 -1.03
N PRO A 44 8.19 -6.12 -1.45
CA PRO A 44 8.21 -6.52 -2.85
C PRO A 44 6.83 -6.96 -3.35
N GLY A 45 6.43 -6.44 -4.51
CA GLY A 45 5.20 -6.82 -5.20
C GLY A 45 4.27 -5.65 -5.47
N HIS A 46 3.30 -5.91 -6.34
CA HIS A 46 2.23 -4.99 -6.66
C HIS A 46 0.91 -5.60 -6.20
N PHE A 47 0.08 -4.77 -5.58
CA PHE A 47 -1.17 -5.21 -4.96
C PHE A 47 -2.36 -4.50 -5.59
N THR A 48 -3.54 -5.11 -5.52
CA THR A 48 -4.78 -4.35 -5.44
C THR A 48 -4.94 -3.76 -4.04
N LEU A 49 -5.83 -2.78 -3.89
CA LEU A 49 -6.09 -2.20 -2.57
C LEU A 49 -6.54 -3.25 -1.54
N GLU A 50 -7.45 -4.15 -1.94
CA GLU A 50 -7.94 -5.22 -1.06
C GLU A 50 -6.84 -6.21 -0.68
N GLN A 51 -5.96 -6.56 -1.64
CA GLN A 51 -4.83 -7.45 -1.37
C GLN A 51 -3.85 -6.80 -0.39
N ALA A 52 -3.55 -5.51 -0.55
CA ALA A 52 -2.66 -4.78 0.36
C ALA A 52 -3.21 -4.75 1.80
N LYS A 53 -4.49 -4.43 1.96
CA LYS A 53 -5.16 -4.40 3.27
C LYS A 53 -5.12 -5.77 3.95
N LYS A 54 -5.53 -6.80 3.22
CA LYS A 54 -5.55 -8.18 3.73
C LYS A 54 -4.16 -8.67 4.11
N TRP A 55 -3.14 -8.39 3.30
CA TRP A 55 -1.75 -8.76 3.57
C TRP A 55 -1.21 -8.15 4.86
N ILE A 56 -1.61 -6.90 5.18
CA ILE A 56 -1.24 -6.22 6.43
C ILE A 56 -1.98 -6.86 7.61
N GLU A 57 -3.29 -7.03 7.49
CA GLU A 57 -4.14 -7.62 8.54
C GLU A 57 -3.67 -9.02 8.95
N GLU A 58 -3.31 -9.87 7.98
CA GLU A 58 -2.76 -11.21 8.22
C GLU A 58 -1.44 -11.19 9.02
N ARG A 59 -0.58 -10.19 8.78
CA ARG A 59 0.69 -10.05 9.53
C ARG A 59 0.47 -9.57 10.94
N GLU A 60 -0.43 -8.62 11.13
CA GLU A 60 -0.71 -8.09 12.46
C GLU A 60 -1.45 -9.11 13.32
N SER A 61 -2.32 -9.94 12.73
CA SER A 61 -2.97 -11.01 13.48
C SER A 61 -2.03 -12.18 13.81
N GLY A 62 -1.04 -12.45 12.95
CA GLY A 62 0.06 -13.38 13.27
C GLY A 62 1.00 -12.87 14.38
N ALA A 63 1.23 -11.55 14.46
CA ALA A 63 2.08 -10.94 15.47
C ALA A 63 1.43 -10.90 16.87
N ASP A 64 0.09 -10.84 16.96
CA ASP A 64 -0.65 -10.84 18.22
C ASP A 64 -0.71 -12.22 18.90
N SER A 65 -0.23 -13.27 18.25
CA SER A 65 -0.27 -14.67 18.75
C SER A 65 1.03 -15.14 19.41
N GLY A 66 1.98 -14.22 19.70
CA GLY A 66 3.31 -14.52 20.25
C GLY A 66 3.53 -14.01 21.67
#